data_AF-E6WS26-F1
#
_entry.id   AF-E6WS26-F1
#
_cell.length_a   1.000
_cell.length_b   1.000
_cell.length_c   1.000
_cell.angle_alpha   90.00
_cell.angle_beta   90.00
_cell.angle_gamma   90.00
#
_symmetry.space_group_name_H-M   'P 1'
#
loop_
_entity.id
_entity.type
_entity.pdbx_description
1 polymer ?
#
loop_
_entity_poly.entity_id
_entity_poly.type
_entity_poly.pdbx_seq_one_letter_code
_entity_poly.pdbx_strand_id
1 'polypeptide(L)' 'MRLITIPKWRERHFEEGSAPDEVTVRRWLRTGKLAGKKVGGTWYVDESEWLADGDELVRRVLERTG' A
#
# COMPACT_ATOMS: atom_id res chain seq x y z
N MET A 1 -7.43 -4.84 10.66
CA MET A 1 -7.95 -4.08 9.50
C MET A 1 -7.90 -2.60 9.84
N ARG A 2 -7.04 -1.85 9.16
CA ARG A 2 -6.92 -0.39 9.32
C ARG A 2 -7.09 0.28 7.97
N LEU A 3 -8.31 0.74 7.70
CA LEU A 3 -8.62 1.42 6.45
C LEU A 3 -8.24 2.88 6.54
N ILE A 4 -7.40 3.33 5.61
CA ILE A 4 -7.03 4.73 5.49
C ILE A 4 -7.27 5.23 4.06
N THR A 5 -7.49 6.54 3.93
CA THR A 5 -7.67 7.17 2.62
C THR A 5 -6.36 7.15 1.84
N ILE A 6 -6.46 7.18 0.51
CA ILE A 6 -5.29 7.24 -0.38
C ILE A 6 -4.34 8.40 -0.02
N PRO A 7 -4.81 9.66 0.19
CA PRO A 7 -3.92 10.77 0.57
C PRO A 7 -3.15 10.48 1.86
N LYS A 8 -3.82 9.93 2.88
CA LYS A 8 -3.21 9.63 4.17
C LYS A 8 -2.19 8.50 4.09
N TRP A 9 -2.42 7.51 3.25
CA TRP A 9 -1.44 6.46 2.99
C TRP A 9 -0.20 7.01 2.27
N ARG A 10 -0.39 7.89 1.27
CA ARG A 10 0.69 8.57 0.55
C ARG A 10 1.57 9.41 1.48
N GLU A 11 0.95 10.21 2.35
CA GLU A 11 1.65 11.06 3.32
C GLU A 11 2.46 10.27 4.35
N ARG A 12 1.99 9.09 4.75
CA ARG A 12 2.61 8.31 5.83
C ARG A 12 3.78 7.43 5.39
N HIS A 13 3.74 6.95 4.15
CA HIS A 13 4.62 5.87 3.69
C HIS A 13 5.58 6.30 2.59
N PHE A 14 5.51 7.57 2.15
CA PHE A 14 6.37 8.11 1.11
C PHE A 14 6.93 9.46 1.53
N GLU A 15 8.18 9.70 1.16
CA GLU A 15 8.79 11.02 1.29
C GLU A 15 8.16 12.00 0.28
N GLU A 16 8.27 13.29 0.58
CA GLU A 16 7.79 14.34 -0.31
C GLU A 16 8.36 14.19 -1.73
N GLY A 17 7.48 14.21 -2.73
CA GLY A 17 7.85 14.03 -4.14
C GLY A 17 8.06 12.57 -4.59
N SER A 18 8.11 11.60 -3.67
CA SER A 18 8.27 10.17 -4.01
C SER A 18 6.95 9.38 -4.06
N ALA A 19 5.86 9.97 -3.55
CA ALA A 19 4.56 9.31 -3.50
C ALA A 19 3.95 9.11 -4.90
N PRO A 20 3.40 7.92 -5.22
CA PRO A 20 2.65 7.72 -6.45
C PRO A 20 1.43 8.64 -6.51
N ASP A 21 0.97 8.97 -7.71
CA ASP A 21 -0.26 9.73 -7.87
C ASP A 21 -1.50 8.91 -7.44
N GLU A 22 -2.60 9.59 -7.11
CA GLU A 22 -3.80 8.89 -6.63
C GLU A 22 -4.46 8.00 -7.68
N VAL A 23 -4.32 8.30 -8.98
CA VAL A 23 -4.90 7.48 -10.05
C VAL A 23 -4.17 6.14 -10.12
N THR A 24 -2.85 6.15 -10.00
CA THR A 24 -2.01 4.96 -9.87
C THR A 24 -2.40 4.14 -8.65
N VAL A 25 -2.57 4.76 -7.47
CA VAL A 25 -2.99 4.04 -6.25
C VAL A 25 -4.38 3.42 -6.41
N ARG A 26 -5.36 4.15 -6.99
CA ARG A 26 -6.69 3.60 -7.29
C ARG A 26 -6.61 2.43 -8.26
N ARG A 27 -5.72 2.49 -9.27
CA ARG A 27 -5.50 1.38 -10.20
C ARG A 27 -4.98 0.15 -9.45
N TRP A 28 -4.00 0.30 -8.57
CA TRP A 28 -3.46 -0.83 -7.80
C TRP A 28 -4.51 -1.48 -6.89
N LEU A 29 -5.33 -0.67 -6.21
CA LEU A 29 -6.45 -1.16 -5.41
C LEU A 29 -7.47 -1.92 -6.27
N ARG A 30 -7.80 -1.40 -7.46
CA ARG A 30 -8.72 -2.06 -8.39
C ARG A 30 -8.16 -3.37 -8.96
N THR A 31 -6.85 -3.46 -9.17
CA THR A 31 -6.20 -4.65 -9.74
C THR A 31 -5.68 -5.63 -8.68
N GLY A 32 -5.88 -5.35 -7.39
CA GLY A 32 -5.38 -6.19 -6.30
C GLY A 32 -3.87 -6.13 -6.08
N LYS A 33 -3.16 -5.16 -6.66
CA LYS A 33 -1.72 -4.95 -6.44
C LYS A 33 -1.44 -4.27 -5.10
N LEU A 34 -2.43 -3.57 -4.56
CA LEU A 34 -2.38 -2.95 -3.24
C LEU A 34 -3.60 -3.43 -2.45
N ALA A 35 -3.39 -3.86 -1.21
CA ALA A 35 -4.46 -4.30 -0.33
C ALA A 35 -5.42 -3.15 0.00
N GLY A 36 -6.71 -3.39 -0.15
CA GLY A 36 -7.74 -2.41 0.18
C GLY A 36 -9.10 -2.70 -0.43
N LYS A 37 -10.05 -1.79 -0.22
CA LYS A 37 -11.44 -1.99 -0.63
C LYS A 37 -12.17 -0.69 -0.93
N LYS A 38 -13.29 -0.82 -1.64
CA LYS A 38 -14.21 0.28 -1.96
C LYS A 38 -15.38 0.28 -0.99
N VAL A 39 -15.61 1.42 -0.31
CA VAL A 39 -16.72 1.63 0.64
C VAL A 39 -17.48 2.88 0.21
N GLY A 40 -18.78 2.73 -0.10
CA GLY A 40 -19.63 3.88 -0.45
C GLY A 40 -19.13 4.69 -1.65
N GLY A 41 -18.46 4.06 -2.62
CA GLY A 41 -17.88 4.76 -3.77
C GLY A 41 -16.41 5.16 -3.61
N THR A 42 -15.91 5.24 -2.38
CA THR A 42 -14.56 5.70 -2.06
C THR A 42 -13.61 4.53 -1.84
N TRP A 43 -12.38 4.66 -2.35
CA TRP A 43 -11.33 3.67 -2.16
C TRP A 43 -10.52 3.93 -0.87
N TYR A 44 -10.23 2.85 -0.15
CA TYR A 44 -9.41 2.85 1.06
C TYR A 44 -8.34 1.76 0.96
N VAL A 45 -7.15 2.06 1.46
CA VAL A 45 -6.04 1.12 1.60
C VAL A 45 -6.21 0.38 2.92
N ASP A 46 -6.07 -0.95 2.93
CA ASP A 46 -5.91 -1.71 4.17
C ASP A 46 -4.44 -1.69 4.58
N GLU A 47 -4.09 -0.71 5.42
CA GLU A 47 -2.71 -0.49 5.86
C GLU A 47 -2.17 -1.68 6.65
N SER A 48 -3.03 -2.38 7.41
CA SER A 48 -2.61 -3.55 8.19
C SER A 48 -2.21 -4.72 7.30
N GLU A 49 -3.01 -4.99 6.27
CA GLU A 49 -2.75 -6.09 5.33
C GLU A 49 -1.54 -5.79 4.46
N TRP A 50 -1.44 -4.57 3.93
CA TRP A 50 -0.29 -4.14 3.13
C TRP A 50 1.03 -4.22 3.92
N LEU A 51 1.04 -3.87 5.20
CA LEU A 51 2.24 -4.01 6.05
C LEU A 51 2.54 -5.48 6.42
N ALA A 52 1.53 -6.35 6.42
CA ALA A 52 1.71 -7.78 6.70
C ALA A 52 2.27 -8.54 5.50
N ASP A 53 2.01 -8.05 4.29
CA ASP A 53 2.51 -8.58 3.01
C ASP A 53 3.98 -8.21 2.76
N GLY A 54 4.82 -8.44 3.79
CA GLY A 54 6.26 -8.30 3.68
C GLY A 54 6.80 -9.27 2.64
N ASP A 55 7.35 -8.71 1.57
CA ASP A 55 7.79 -9.47 0.39
C ASP A 55 8.75 -10.61 0.80
N GLU A 56 8.32 -11.85 0.53
CA GLU A 56 9.07 -13.05 0.85
C GLU A 56 10.46 -13.06 0.20
N LEU A 57 10.59 -12.46 -0.99
CA LEU A 57 11.88 -12.29 -1.66
C LEU A 57 12.75 -11.28 -0.91
N VAL A 58 12.19 -10.15 -0.49
CA VAL A 58 12.92 -9.15 0.31
C VAL A 58 13.42 -9.77 1.62
N ARG A 59 12.57 -10.54 2.31
CA ARG A 59 12.98 -11.31 3.50
C ARG A 59 14.15 -12.24 3.22
N ARG A 60 14.04 -13.07 2.19
CA ARG A 60 15.09 -14.04 1.80
C ARG A 60 16.41 -13.38 1.42
N VAL A 61 16.36 -12.20 0.81
CA VAL A 61 17.57 -11.44 0.45
C VAL A 61 18.22 -10.89 1.71
N LEU A 62 17.45 -10.26 2.61
CA LEU A 62 17.98 -9.71 3.87
C LEU A 62 18.60 -10.79 4.77
N GLU A 63 17.98 -11.97 4.85
CA GLU A 63 18.49 -13.13 5.61
C GLU A 63 19.80 -13.73 5.02
N ARG A 64 20.07 -13.52 3.73
CA ARG A 64 21.28 -14.03 3.05
C ARG A 64 22.48 -13.10 3.15
N THR A 65 22.27 -11.83 3.46
CA THR A 65 23.31 -10.80 3.55
C THR A 65 23.65 -10.40 4.98
N GLY A 66 23.03 -11.05 5.98
CA GLY A 66 23.27 -10.85 7.41
C GLY A 66 24.28 -11.82 8.01
#